data_AF-Q9U0D0-F1
#
_entry.id   AF-Q9U0D0-F1
#
_cell.length_a   1.000
_cell.length_b   1.000
_cell.length_c   1.000
_cell.angle_alpha   90.00
_cell.angle_beta   90.00
_cell.angle_gamma   90.00
#
_symmetry.space_group_name_H-M   'P 1'
#
loop_
_entity.id
_entity.type
_entity.pdbx_description
1 polymer ?
#
loop_
_entity_poly.entity_id
_entity_poly.type
_entity_poly.pdbx_seq_one_letter_code
_entity_poly.pdbx_strand_id
1 'polypeptide(L)'
;TLMRNMKNRPRTRETDVENVLHIPDSVDWRSLGAVNPVERQGACGSCWAFSTIGNIEGQWFRKTGDLIVLSKQQLVDCDRVDEGCNGGYPMDAYNELKRMGGVEAQSTYPYTGRESQCRLDERRFVAYLNDSVMLPKDEVKQAAWLADNGPLSVALNADQLQFYRRGISHPPKYLCPASGLNHAVLSVGYGSENGTP
;
A
#
# COMPACT_ATOMS: atom_id res chain seq x y z
N THR A 1 -14.34 5.69 -1.23
CA THR A 1 -13.15 5.00 -0.68
C THR A 1 -13.05 5.28 0.80
N LEU A 2 -12.65 4.30 1.61
CA LEU A 2 -12.63 4.45 3.07
C LEU A 2 -11.31 3.92 3.63
N MET A 3 -10.58 4.81 4.30
CA MET A 3 -9.57 4.43 5.28
C MET A 3 -10.15 4.66 6.68
N ARG A 4 -9.84 3.78 7.63
CA ARG A 4 -10.27 4.00 9.02
C ARG A 4 -9.50 5.17 9.64
N ASN A 5 -10.18 5.91 10.52
CA ASN A 5 -9.66 7.14 11.12
C ASN A 5 -8.37 6.89 11.92
N MET A 6 -7.30 7.61 11.59
CA MET A 6 -5.98 7.49 12.24
C MET A 6 -5.83 8.35 13.51
N LYS A 7 -6.78 9.24 13.82
CA LYS A 7 -6.61 10.29 14.84
C LYS A 7 -6.40 9.80 16.28
N ASN A 8 -6.85 8.59 16.62
CA ASN A 8 -6.81 8.06 17.99
C ASN A 8 -5.95 6.78 18.14
N ARG A 9 -5.10 6.46 17.16
CA ARG A 9 -4.27 5.25 17.22
C ARG A 9 -2.94 5.51 17.93
N PRO A 10 -2.47 4.60 18.81
CA PRO A 10 -1.15 4.73 19.42
C PRO A 10 -0.10 4.79 18.32
N ARG A 11 0.89 5.69 18.45
CA ARG A 11 1.98 5.80 17.47
C ARG A 11 2.70 4.46 17.38
N THR A 12 2.63 3.84 16.22
CA THR A 12 3.57 2.77 15.86
C THR A 12 4.97 3.38 15.88
N ARG A 13 5.94 2.66 16.42
CA ARG A 13 7.32 3.15 16.54
C ARG A 13 7.87 3.38 15.12
N GLU A 14 8.08 4.64 14.76
CA GLU A 14 8.70 4.99 13.47
C GLU A 14 10.12 4.44 13.44
N THR A 15 10.55 3.92 12.29
CA THR A 15 11.92 3.45 12.11
C THR A 15 12.87 4.60 11.83
N ASP A 16 14.04 4.57 12.45
CA ASP A 16 15.13 5.47 12.12
C ASP A 16 15.73 5.06 10.77
N VAL A 17 15.43 5.84 9.72
CA VAL A 17 16.14 5.77 8.44
C VAL A 17 17.46 6.50 8.62
N GLU A 18 18.59 5.76 8.63
CA GLU A 18 19.94 6.31 8.81
C GLU A 18 20.33 7.30 7.70
N ASN A 19 21.40 8.07 7.94
CA ASN A 19 21.88 9.17 7.10
C ASN A 19 21.82 8.83 5.60
N VAL A 20 20.95 9.57 4.91
CA VAL A 20 20.67 9.42 3.49
C VAL A 20 21.84 9.99 2.68
N LEU A 21 22.85 9.15 2.43
CA LEU A 21 24.10 9.60 1.80
C LEU A 21 23.98 9.83 0.29
N HIS A 22 22.97 9.25 -0.38
CA HIS A 22 22.63 9.55 -1.77
C HIS A 22 21.24 9.01 -2.15
N ILE A 23 20.30 9.87 -2.52
CA ILE A 23 19.03 9.46 -3.16
C ILE A 23 19.20 9.68 -4.68
N PRO A 24 18.89 8.70 -5.53
CA PRO A 24 18.77 8.93 -6.97
C PRO A 24 17.80 10.09 -7.29
N ASP A 25 17.97 10.76 -8.43
CA ASP A 25 17.05 11.85 -8.83
C ASP A 25 15.65 11.33 -9.20
N SER A 26 15.56 10.07 -9.63
CA SER A 26 14.30 9.43 -9.99
C SER A 26 14.39 7.91 -9.86
N VAL A 27 13.29 7.28 -9.48
CA VAL A 27 13.12 5.82 -9.46
C VAL A 27 11.72 5.49 -9.97
N ASP A 28 11.61 4.44 -10.79
CA ASP A 28 10.34 3.88 -11.23
C ASP A 28 10.36 2.35 -11.19
N TRP A 29 9.77 1.78 -10.13
CA TRP A 29 9.72 0.33 -9.91
C TRP A 29 8.90 -0.42 -10.96
N ARG A 30 8.07 0.28 -11.76
CA ARG A 30 7.39 -0.35 -12.91
C ARG A 30 8.39 -0.77 -13.97
N SER A 31 9.37 0.08 -14.26
CA SER A 31 10.42 -0.22 -15.25
C SER A 31 11.37 -1.35 -14.80
N LEU A 32 11.44 -1.56 -13.47
CA LEU A 32 12.21 -2.63 -12.84
C LEU A 32 11.42 -3.94 -12.67
N GLY A 33 10.15 -3.98 -13.07
CA GLY A 33 9.32 -5.19 -12.99
C GLY A 33 8.74 -5.52 -11.60
N ALA A 34 8.76 -4.58 -10.65
CA ALA A 34 8.30 -4.81 -9.28
C ALA A 34 6.85 -4.37 -9.02
N VAL A 35 6.06 -4.13 -10.08
CA VAL A 35 4.70 -3.58 -9.97
C VAL A 35 3.76 -4.32 -10.92
N ASN A 36 2.72 -4.95 -10.36
CA ASN A 36 1.67 -5.60 -11.14
C ASN A 36 0.80 -4.60 -11.92
N PRO A 37 0.05 -5.06 -12.94
CA PRO A 37 -0.95 -4.24 -13.62
C PRO A 37 -1.94 -3.59 -12.65
N VAL A 38 -2.44 -2.41 -13.02
CA VAL A 38 -3.42 -1.67 -12.22
C VAL A 38 -4.72 -2.47 -12.10
N GLU A 39 -5.19 -2.65 -10.86
CA GLU A 39 -6.44 -3.33 -10.54
C GLU A 39 -7.54 -2.36 -10.09
N ARG A 40 -8.79 -2.84 -9.98
CA ARG A 40 -9.96 -2.03 -9.65
C ARG A 40 -10.69 -2.54 -8.40
N GLN A 41 -10.67 -1.74 -7.33
CA GLN A 41 -11.39 -2.06 -6.08
C GLN A 41 -12.92 -2.04 -6.20
N GLY A 42 -13.46 -1.29 -7.16
CA GLY A 42 -14.91 -1.13 -7.33
C GLY A 42 -15.56 -0.28 -6.24
N ALA A 43 -16.78 -0.61 -5.84
CA ALA A 43 -17.55 0.13 -4.82
C ALA A 43 -17.15 -0.23 -3.37
N CYS A 44 -16.33 -1.26 -3.19
CA CYS A 44 -15.82 -1.67 -1.89
C CYS A 44 -14.73 -0.71 -1.39
N GLY A 45 -14.78 -0.29 -0.13
CA GLY A 45 -13.78 0.56 0.53
C GLY A 45 -12.45 -0.16 0.84
N SER A 46 -12.00 -1.07 0.00
CA SER A 46 -10.85 -1.97 0.21
C SER A 46 -9.49 -1.39 -0.22
N CYS A 47 -9.36 -0.07 -0.42
CA CYS A 47 -8.09 0.53 -0.87
C CYS A 47 -6.89 0.17 0.03
N TRP A 48 -7.13 0.01 1.32
CA TRP A 48 -6.17 -0.44 2.31
C TRP A 48 -5.61 -1.83 1.97
N ALA A 49 -6.44 -2.76 1.51
CA ALA A 49 -6.02 -4.09 1.09
C ALA A 49 -5.20 -4.04 -0.19
N PHE A 50 -5.61 -3.25 -1.18
CA PHE A 50 -4.84 -3.07 -2.42
C PHE A 50 -3.46 -2.45 -2.16
N SER A 51 -3.40 -1.41 -1.33
CA SER A 51 -2.16 -0.74 -0.95
C SER A 51 -1.20 -1.68 -0.21
N THR A 52 -1.72 -2.45 0.74
CA THR A 52 -0.96 -3.43 1.52
C THR A 52 -0.42 -4.54 0.62
N ILE A 53 -1.29 -5.15 -0.18
CA ILE A 53 -0.89 -6.26 -1.05
C ILE A 53 0.09 -5.79 -2.13
N GLY A 54 -0.12 -4.62 -2.74
CA GLY A 54 0.82 -4.09 -3.73
C GLY A 54 2.23 -3.85 -3.17
N ASN A 55 2.32 -3.45 -1.89
CA ASN A 55 3.61 -3.36 -1.21
C ASN A 55 4.23 -4.75 -1.01
N ILE A 56 3.45 -5.74 -0.55
CA ILE A 56 3.95 -7.11 -0.35
C ILE A 56 4.41 -7.72 -1.67
N GLU A 57 3.67 -7.54 -2.76
CA GLU A 57 4.06 -8.00 -4.10
C GLU A 57 5.40 -7.40 -4.53
N GLY A 58 5.60 -6.09 -4.33
CA GLY A 58 6.88 -5.42 -4.62
C GLY A 58 8.04 -5.89 -3.73
N GLN A 59 7.79 -6.09 -2.43
CA GLN A 59 8.80 -6.65 -1.52
C GLN A 59 9.13 -8.10 -1.85
N TRP A 60 8.14 -8.90 -2.26
CA TRP A 60 8.31 -10.28 -2.67
C TRP A 60 9.18 -10.34 -3.93
N PHE A 61 8.86 -9.53 -4.95
CA PHE A 61 9.69 -9.40 -6.15
C PHE A 61 11.13 -9.04 -5.81
N ARG A 62 11.37 -8.08 -4.91
CA ARG A 62 12.74 -7.73 -4.50
C ARG A 62 13.49 -8.88 -3.81
N LYS A 63 12.76 -9.73 -3.09
CA LYS A 63 13.33 -10.86 -2.37
C LYS A 63 13.61 -12.06 -3.28
N THR A 64 12.70 -12.37 -4.22
CA THR A 64 12.72 -13.62 -4.97
C THR A 64 13.02 -13.44 -6.46
N GLY A 65 12.81 -12.24 -7.01
CA GLY A 65 12.79 -11.98 -8.45
C GLY A 65 11.44 -12.29 -9.12
N ASP A 66 10.48 -12.87 -8.40
CA ASP A 66 9.19 -13.28 -8.95
C ASP A 66 8.10 -12.27 -8.60
N LEU A 67 7.51 -11.64 -9.63
CA LEU A 67 6.36 -10.78 -9.46
C LEU A 67 5.09 -11.64 -9.46
N ILE A 68 4.48 -11.79 -8.28
CA ILE A 68 3.26 -12.58 -8.07
C ILE A 68 2.05 -11.66 -7.88
N VAL A 69 0.87 -12.15 -8.21
CA VAL A 69 -0.41 -11.44 -7.94
C VAL A 69 -1.09 -12.10 -6.74
N LEU A 70 -1.17 -11.35 -5.64
CA LEU A 70 -1.67 -11.82 -4.36
C LEU A 70 -3.13 -11.42 -4.12
N SER A 71 -3.81 -12.18 -3.28
CA SER A 71 -5.24 -11.97 -2.99
C SER A 71 -5.47 -10.74 -2.11
N LYS A 72 -6.18 -9.75 -2.67
CA LYS A 72 -6.74 -8.64 -1.89
C LYS A 72 -7.98 -9.06 -1.12
N GLN A 73 -8.70 -10.07 -1.62
CA GLN A 73 -9.93 -10.56 -1.00
C GLN A 73 -9.68 -11.28 0.32
N GLN A 74 -8.54 -11.98 0.44
CA GLN A 74 -8.15 -12.60 1.69
C GLN A 74 -8.16 -11.59 2.85
N LEU A 75 -7.58 -10.39 2.64
CA LEU A 75 -7.65 -9.32 3.62
C LEU A 75 -9.09 -8.86 3.87
N VAL A 76 -9.86 -8.61 2.80
CA VAL A 76 -11.25 -8.13 2.93
C VAL A 76 -12.13 -9.09 3.74
N ASP A 77 -11.94 -10.39 3.62
CA ASP A 77 -12.79 -11.40 4.27
C ASP A 77 -12.25 -11.90 5.62
N CYS A 78 -10.93 -11.93 5.80
CA CYS A 78 -10.29 -12.64 6.92
C CYS A 78 -9.60 -11.74 7.94
N ASP A 79 -9.37 -10.46 7.63
CA ASP A 79 -8.90 -9.49 8.59
C ASP A 79 -9.95 -9.30 9.70
N ARG A 80 -9.53 -9.48 10.96
CA ARG A 80 -10.45 -9.41 12.12
C ARG A 80 -10.42 -8.06 12.82
N VAL A 81 -9.55 -7.15 12.38
CA VAL A 81 -9.32 -5.84 12.99
C VAL A 81 -9.98 -4.75 12.17
N ASP A 82 -9.82 -4.81 10.85
CA ASP A 82 -10.43 -3.92 9.88
C ASP A 82 -11.84 -4.34 9.49
N GLU A 83 -12.54 -3.49 8.73
CA GLU A 83 -13.98 -3.60 8.50
C GLU A 83 -14.29 -3.94 7.02
N GLY A 84 -13.45 -4.78 6.40
CA GLY A 84 -13.65 -5.24 5.03
C GLY A 84 -13.88 -4.11 4.04
N CYS A 85 -15.09 -4.04 3.47
CA CYS A 85 -15.48 -2.99 2.52
C CYS A 85 -15.83 -1.64 3.16
N ASN A 86 -15.95 -1.56 4.49
CA ASN A 86 -16.19 -0.30 5.21
C ASN A 86 -14.89 0.43 5.57
N GLY A 87 -13.74 -0.17 5.22
CA GLY A 87 -12.43 0.46 5.31
C GLY A 87 -11.48 -0.28 6.24
N GLY A 88 -10.22 0.14 6.18
CA GLY A 88 -9.16 -0.47 6.96
C GLY A 88 -7.90 0.39 7.00
N TYR A 89 -6.85 -0.13 7.62
CA TYR A 89 -5.57 0.53 7.78
C TYR A 89 -4.40 -0.40 7.41
N PRO A 90 -3.52 -0.03 6.47
CA PRO A 90 -2.46 -0.94 6.01
C PRO A 90 -1.58 -1.56 7.10
N MET A 91 -1.29 -0.84 8.21
CA MET A 91 -0.51 -1.44 9.30
C MET A 91 -1.25 -2.56 10.04
N ASP A 92 -2.57 -2.47 10.18
CA ASP A 92 -3.36 -3.56 10.76
C ASP A 92 -3.36 -4.74 9.81
N ALA A 93 -3.54 -4.48 8.51
CA ALA A 93 -3.49 -5.49 7.47
C ALA A 93 -2.15 -6.26 7.45
N TYR A 94 -1.01 -5.58 7.60
CA TYR A 94 0.29 -6.27 7.73
C TYR A 94 0.33 -7.17 8.96
N ASN A 95 -0.14 -6.69 10.12
CA ASN A 95 -0.17 -7.47 11.35
C ASN A 95 -1.11 -8.67 11.24
N GLU A 96 -2.26 -8.50 10.60
CA GLU A 96 -3.24 -9.55 10.37
C GLU A 96 -2.74 -10.58 9.37
N LEU A 97 -2.02 -10.20 8.31
CA LEU A 97 -1.36 -11.17 7.42
C LEU A 97 -0.26 -11.96 8.13
N LYS A 98 0.53 -11.30 9.00
CA LYS A 98 1.50 -11.99 9.85
C LYS A 98 0.81 -12.97 10.81
N ARG A 99 -0.34 -12.60 11.39
CA ARG A 99 -1.17 -13.48 12.22
C ARG A 99 -1.77 -14.64 11.43
N MET A 100 -2.23 -14.41 10.20
CA MET A 100 -2.76 -15.44 9.32
C MET A 100 -1.68 -16.41 8.83
N GLY A 101 -0.42 -15.99 8.86
CA GLY A 101 0.73 -16.84 8.51
C GLY A 101 1.01 -16.91 7.01
N GLY A 102 0.38 -16.09 6.17
CA GLY A 102 0.66 -16.02 4.74
C GLY A 102 -0.46 -15.42 3.90
N VAL A 103 -0.22 -15.34 2.59
CA VAL A 103 -1.14 -14.78 1.60
C VAL A 103 -1.29 -15.75 0.43
N GLU A 104 -2.53 -16.01 0.04
CA GLU A 104 -2.90 -16.77 -1.15
C GLU A 104 -2.73 -15.96 -2.44
N ALA A 105 -2.61 -16.66 -3.56
CA ALA A 105 -2.62 -16.03 -4.87
C ALA A 105 -4.01 -15.48 -5.22
N GLN A 106 -4.06 -14.42 -6.02
CA GLN A 106 -5.31 -13.89 -6.58
C GLN A 106 -6.09 -14.97 -7.37
N SER A 107 -5.39 -15.94 -7.98
CA SER A 107 -6.01 -17.03 -8.72
C SER A 107 -6.72 -18.07 -7.85
N THR A 108 -6.30 -18.26 -6.60
CA THR A 108 -6.91 -19.23 -5.67
C THR A 108 -7.93 -18.57 -4.74
N TYR A 109 -7.76 -17.28 -4.45
CA TYR A 109 -8.72 -16.47 -3.70
C TYR A 109 -9.04 -15.17 -4.45
N PRO A 110 -9.91 -15.21 -5.48
CA PRO A 110 -10.19 -14.06 -6.35
C PRO A 110 -10.92 -12.91 -5.66
N TYR A 111 -10.65 -11.69 -6.12
CA TYR A 111 -11.33 -10.47 -5.70
C TYR A 111 -12.77 -10.39 -6.23
N THR A 112 -13.71 -10.13 -5.32
CA THR A 112 -15.15 -10.06 -5.61
C THR A 112 -15.75 -8.69 -5.36
N GLY A 113 -15.01 -7.76 -4.72
CA GLY A 113 -15.48 -6.40 -4.47
C GLY A 113 -16.62 -6.30 -3.45
N ARG A 114 -16.74 -7.29 -2.58
CA ARG A 114 -17.67 -7.32 -1.45
C ARG A 114 -17.09 -8.17 -0.33
N GLU A 115 -17.51 -7.92 0.90
CA GLU A 115 -17.17 -8.78 2.02
C GLU A 115 -17.90 -10.11 1.91
N SER A 116 -17.23 -11.19 2.30
CA SER A 116 -17.75 -12.56 2.28
C SER A 116 -17.14 -13.35 3.43
N GLN A 117 -17.63 -14.57 3.65
CA GLN A 117 -17.04 -15.45 4.65
C GLN A 117 -15.56 -15.71 4.33
N CYS A 118 -14.69 -15.60 5.34
CA CYS A 118 -13.29 -15.99 5.23
C CYS A 118 -13.17 -17.47 4.82
N ARG A 119 -12.51 -17.71 3.68
CA ARG A 119 -12.25 -19.06 3.10
C ARG A 119 -10.76 -19.37 3.00
N LEU A 120 -9.97 -18.78 3.89
CA LEU A 120 -8.51 -18.95 3.96
C LEU A 120 -8.13 -20.44 3.94
N ASP A 121 -7.24 -20.84 3.05
CA ASP A 121 -6.61 -22.16 3.02
C ASP A 121 -5.09 -22.01 3.16
N GLU A 122 -4.56 -22.30 4.36
CA GLU A 122 -3.14 -22.16 4.68
C GLU A 122 -2.22 -22.96 3.76
N ARG A 123 -2.74 -24.02 3.13
CA ARG A 123 -1.98 -24.87 2.19
C ARG A 123 -1.75 -24.19 0.84
N ARG A 124 -2.42 -23.05 0.58
CA ARG A 124 -2.36 -22.30 -0.69
C ARG A 124 -1.60 -20.99 -0.56
N PHE A 125 -0.94 -20.74 0.56
CA PHE A 125 -0.10 -19.57 0.72
C PHE A 125 1.07 -19.61 -0.27
N VAL A 126 1.30 -18.48 -0.92
CA VAL A 126 2.37 -18.28 -1.90
C VAL A 126 3.32 -17.16 -1.48
N ALA A 127 2.95 -16.35 -0.49
CA ALA A 127 3.80 -15.32 0.10
C ALA A 127 3.61 -15.22 1.61
N TYR A 128 4.64 -14.69 2.27
CA TYR A 128 4.73 -14.60 3.72
C TYR A 128 5.36 -13.27 4.13
N LEU A 129 4.87 -12.71 5.24
CA LEU A 129 5.38 -11.46 5.81
C LEU A 129 6.00 -11.74 7.19
N ASN A 130 7.26 -11.37 7.36
CA ASN A 130 7.94 -11.48 8.65
C ASN A 130 7.63 -10.30 9.56
N ASP A 131 7.65 -9.08 9.00
CA ASP A 131 7.37 -7.86 9.75
C ASP A 131 6.99 -6.69 8.85
N SER A 132 6.55 -5.61 9.46
CA SER A 132 6.29 -4.33 8.78
C SER A 132 6.84 -3.17 9.59
N VAL A 133 7.17 -2.07 8.90
CA VAL A 133 7.72 -0.87 9.53
C VAL A 133 6.94 0.37 9.08
N MET A 134 6.81 1.34 9.98
CA MET A 134 6.24 2.64 9.66
C MET A 134 7.38 3.64 9.45
N LEU A 135 7.40 4.25 8.28
CA LEU A 135 8.35 5.30 7.95
C LEU A 135 7.96 6.63 8.61
N PRO A 136 8.96 7.48 8.93
CA PRO A 136 8.70 8.82 9.42
C PRO A 136 7.97 9.66 8.37
N LYS A 137 7.27 10.70 8.83
CA LYS A 137 6.57 11.68 7.98
C LYS A 137 7.54 12.70 7.37
N ASP A 138 8.52 12.18 6.64
CA ASP A 138 9.58 12.92 5.98
C ASP A 138 9.74 12.36 4.56
N GLU A 139 9.43 13.19 3.56
CA GLU A 139 9.41 12.77 2.15
C GLU A 139 10.81 12.38 1.64
N VAL A 140 11.88 12.97 2.16
CA VAL A 140 13.26 12.64 1.79
C VAL A 140 13.60 11.25 2.30
N LYS A 141 13.25 10.93 3.55
CA LYS A 141 13.45 9.58 4.10
C LYS A 141 12.57 8.54 3.41
N GLN A 142 11.35 8.90 3.03
CA GLN A 142 10.45 8.01 2.27
C GLN A 142 10.99 7.76 0.86
N ALA A 143 11.49 8.78 0.16
CA ALA A 143 12.11 8.64 -1.15
C ALA A 143 13.38 7.77 -1.09
N ALA A 144 14.24 7.98 -0.09
CA ALA A 144 15.42 7.15 0.15
C ALA A 144 15.03 5.68 0.38
N TRP A 145 14.06 5.45 1.28
CA TRP A 145 13.59 4.09 1.55
C TRP A 145 12.98 3.45 0.30
N LEU A 146 12.15 4.17 -0.46
CA LEU A 146 11.55 3.67 -1.70
C LEU A 146 12.63 3.28 -2.72
N ALA A 147 13.67 4.11 -2.86
CA ALA A 147 14.78 3.86 -3.79
C ALA A 147 15.49 2.55 -3.47
N ASP A 148 15.79 2.32 -2.20
CA ASP A 148 16.57 1.16 -1.77
C ASP A 148 15.71 -0.08 -1.59
N ASN A 149 14.45 0.09 -1.16
CA ASN A 149 13.64 -1.00 -0.62
C ASN A 149 12.40 -1.35 -1.42
N GLY A 150 12.00 -0.62 -2.46
CA GLY A 150 10.83 -0.99 -3.25
C GLY A 150 9.60 -0.12 -3.03
N PRO A 151 8.49 -0.45 -3.71
CA PRO A 151 7.22 0.28 -3.59
C PRO A 151 6.70 0.39 -2.15
N LEU A 152 6.09 1.52 -1.82
CA LEU A 152 5.58 1.85 -0.49
C LEU A 152 4.06 1.94 -0.45
N SER A 153 3.43 1.30 0.54
CA SER A 153 2.03 1.59 0.86
C SER A 153 1.94 2.97 1.51
N VAL A 154 1.19 3.89 0.91
CA VAL A 154 1.05 5.27 1.38
C VAL A 154 -0.42 5.67 1.50
N ALA A 155 -0.71 6.63 2.37
CA ALA A 155 -2.04 7.21 2.53
C ALA A 155 -2.04 8.66 2.02
N LEU A 156 -3.09 9.06 1.32
CA LEU A 156 -3.28 10.42 0.81
C LEU A 156 -4.72 10.89 0.98
N ASN A 157 -4.94 12.19 0.81
CA ASN A 157 -6.28 12.76 0.60
C ASN A 157 -6.58 12.70 -0.91
N ALA A 158 -7.62 11.95 -1.28
CA ALA A 158 -8.00 11.73 -2.67
C ALA A 158 -9.15 12.64 -3.16
N ASP A 159 -9.59 13.62 -2.38
CA ASP A 159 -10.78 14.43 -2.68
C ASP A 159 -10.66 15.18 -4.01
N GLN A 160 -9.44 15.58 -4.38
CA GLN A 160 -9.15 16.31 -5.62
C GLN A 160 -8.71 15.40 -6.78
N LEU A 161 -8.71 14.07 -6.60
CA LEU A 161 -8.20 13.13 -7.60
C LEU A 161 -9.26 12.52 -8.52
N GLN A 162 -10.56 12.71 -8.23
CA GLN A 162 -11.65 12.08 -9.00
C GLN A 162 -11.60 12.34 -10.51
N PHE A 163 -11.18 13.54 -10.92
CA PHE A 163 -11.11 13.95 -12.32
C PHE A 163 -9.67 14.17 -12.81
N TYR A 164 -8.67 13.73 -12.04
CA TYR A 164 -7.28 13.80 -12.44
C TYR A 164 -7.06 13.00 -13.74
N ARG A 165 -6.24 13.54 -14.66
CA ARG A 165 -5.97 12.91 -15.97
C ARG A 165 -4.48 12.82 -16.33
N ARG A 166 -3.68 13.85 -16.01
CA ARG A 166 -2.25 13.94 -16.31
C ARG A 166 -1.58 15.07 -15.53
N GLY A 167 -0.24 15.09 -15.52
CA GLY A 167 0.59 16.12 -14.87
C GLY A 167 0.77 15.91 -13.37
N ILE A 168 1.41 16.84 -12.68
CA ILE A 168 1.58 16.77 -11.22
C ILE A 168 0.35 17.36 -10.52
N SER A 169 -0.28 16.56 -9.65
CA SER A 169 -1.44 17.02 -8.85
C SER A 169 -0.96 17.79 -7.62
N HIS A 170 -1.19 19.11 -7.60
CA HIS A 170 -0.76 19.97 -6.51
C HIS A 170 -1.91 20.90 -6.04
N PRO A 171 -2.97 20.36 -5.44
CA PRO A 171 -4.07 21.18 -4.93
C PRO A 171 -3.60 22.09 -3.78
N PRO A 172 -4.20 23.27 -3.61
CA PRO A 172 -3.96 24.11 -2.44
C PRO A 172 -4.10 23.35 -1.11
N LYS A 173 -3.25 23.65 -0.12
CA LYS A 173 -3.19 22.91 1.16
C LYS A 173 -4.54 22.79 1.89
N TYR A 174 -5.42 23.77 1.76
CA TYR A 174 -6.76 23.72 2.38
C TYR A 174 -7.72 22.73 1.71
N LEU A 175 -7.47 22.37 0.43
CA LEU A 175 -8.19 21.32 -0.30
C LEU A 175 -7.55 19.93 -0.17
N CYS A 176 -6.31 19.86 0.33
CA CYS A 176 -5.60 18.61 0.60
C CYS A 176 -4.88 18.69 1.96
N PRO A 177 -5.65 18.82 3.07
CA PRO A 177 -5.05 18.90 4.39
C PRO A 177 -4.45 17.56 4.79
N ALA A 178 -3.25 17.57 5.40
CA ALA A 178 -2.58 16.36 5.89
C ALA A 178 -3.40 15.57 6.92
N SER A 179 -4.40 16.20 7.56
CA SER A 179 -5.33 15.55 8.49
C SER A 179 -6.51 14.84 7.82
N GLY A 180 -6.68 14.99 6.51
CA GLY A 180 -7.77 14.46 5.70
C GLY A 180 -7.42 13.22 4.89
N LEU A 181 -6.50 12.38 5.36
CA LEU A 181 -6.16 11.12 4.70
C LEU A 181 -7.40 10.21 4.61
N ASN A 182 -7.72 9.74 3.41
CA ASN A 182 -8.93 8.96 3.16
C ASN A 182 -8.76 7.84 2.11
N HIS A 183 -7.59 7.73 1.50
CA HIS A 183 -7.30 6.72 0.49
C HIS A 183 -5.87 6.17 0.64
N ALA A 184 -5.73 4.85 0.60
CA ALA A 184 -4.45 4.16 0.55
C ALA A 184 -4.09 3.81 -0.89
N VAL A 185 -2.85 4.07 -1.30
CA VAL A 185 -2.32 3.82 -2.63
C VAL A 185 -0.88 3.29 -2.53
N LEU A 186 -0.36 2.77 -3.64
CA LEU A 186 1.03 2.33 -3.74
C LEU A 186 1.89 3.43 -4.38
N SER A 187 2.86 3.96 -3.65
CA SER A 187 3.93 4.77 -4.22
C SER A 187 4.97 3.85 -4.86
N VAL A 188 5.14 3.97 -6.18
CA VAL A 188 5.99 3.08 -6.99
C VAL A 188 7.26 3.77 -7.50
N GLY A 189 7.46 5.03 -7.16
CA GLY A 189 8.54 5.84 -7.71
C GLY A 189 8.43 7.30 -7.33
N TYR A 190 9.42 8.06 -7.74
CA TYR A 190 9.48 9.51 -7.66
C TYR A 190 10.37 10.03 -8.81
N GLY A 191 10.30 11.33 -9.08
CA GLY A 191 11.10 11.98 -10.11
C GLY A 191 10.81 13.47 -10.13
N SER A 192 11.01 14.11 -11.28
CA SER A 192 10.56 15.49 -11.48
C SER A 192 10.03 15.69 -12.90
N GLU A 193 9.04 16.56 -13.05
CA GLU A 193 8.50 17.00 -14.33
C GLU A 193 8.58 18.52 -14.40
N ASN A 194 9.29 19.07 -15.40
CA ASN A 194 9.45 20.51 -15.60
C ASN A 194 9.95 21.28 -14.35
N GLY A 195 10.89 20.69 -13.61
CA GLY A 195 11.46 21.29 -12.40
C GLY A 195 10.56 21.19 -11.16
N THR A 196 9.44 20.49 -11.25
CA THR A 196 8.56 20.19 -10.11
C THR A 196 8.78 18.72 -9.70
N PRO A 197 9.18 18.44 -8.45
CA PRO A 197 9.22 17.08 -7.90
C PRO A 197 7.83 16.41 -7.87
#